data_AF-A0A257VT74-F1
#
_entry.id   AF-A0A257VT74-F1
#
_cell.length_a   1.000
_cell.length_b   1.000
_cell.length_c   1.000
_cell.angle_alpha   90.00
_cell.angle_beta   90.00
_cell.angle_gamma   90.00
#
_symmetry.space_group_name_H-M   'P 1'
#
loop_
_entity.id
_entity.type
_entity.pdbx_description
1 polymer ?
#
loop_
_entity_poly.entity_id
_entity_poly.type
_entity_poly.pdbx_seq_one_letter_code
_entity_poly.pdbx_strand_id
1 'polypeptide(L)'
;KTPAPIVTGARLRNVKTGAVQEVKTDGFFVAIGHSPNTELFKGKLEMDGEGYLITRPDSTATNIEGVYAAGDVQDKIFRQAVTAAGTGCMAALEAEKWLAAQGTRHAEAAK
;
A
#
# COMPACT_ATOMS: atom_id res chain seq x y z
N LYS A 1 -33.49 13.86 -3.15
CA LYS A 1 -32.03 13.64 -3.35
C LYS A 1 -31.79 13.54 -4.85
N THR A 2 -30.96 14.41 -5.42
CA THR A 2 -30.57 14.32 -6.84
C THR A 2 -29.68 13.09 -7.02
N PRO A 3 -29.84 12.28 -8.10
CA PRO A 3 -28.95 11.16 -8.37
C PRO A 3 -27.52 11.65 -8.56
N ALA A 4 -26.54 10.83 -8.17
CA ALA A 4 -25.15 11.10 -8.49
C ALA A 4 -24.97 11.15 -10.02
N PRO A 5 -24.14 12.06 -10.55
CA PRO A 5 -23.83 12.08 -11.97
C PRO A 5 -23.27 10.72 -12.41
N ILE A 6 -23.76 10.22 -13.55
CA ILE A 6 -23.34 8.95 -14.16
C ILE A 6 -22.44 9.22 -15.36
N VAL A 7 -21.56 8.26 -15.67
CA VAL A 7 -20.77 8.31 -16.90
C VAL A 7 -21.70 8.12 -18.10
N THR A 8 -21.55 8.96 -19.13
CA THR A 8 -22.32 8.87 -20.38
C THR A 8 -21.43 8.67 -21.61
N GLY A 9 -20.12 8.80 -21.43
CA GLY A 9 -19.14 8.64 -22.47
C GLY A 9 -17.75 9.07 -22.05
N ALA A 10 -16.80 8.84 -22.95
CA ALA A 10 -15.42 9.31 -22.86
C ALA A 10 -15.04 10.05 -24.14
N ARG A 11 -14.34 11.17 -24.00
CA ARG A 11 -13.75 11.89 -25.13
C ARG A 11 -12.29 11.50 -25.24
N LEU A 12 -11.94 10.82 -26.31
CA LEU A 12 -10.61 10.27 -26.54
C LEU A 12 -9.84 11.16 -27.52
N ARG A 13 -8.56 11.41 -27.24
CA ARG A 13 -7.62 12.08 -28.15
C ARG A 13 -6.60 11.07 -28.65
N ASN A 14 -6.45 10.97 -29.97
CA ASN A 14 -5.35 10.23 -30.56
C ASN A 14 -4.01 10.94 -30.27
N VAL A 15 -3.09 10.25 -29.60
CA VAL A 15 -1.80 10.83 -29.17
C VAL A 15 -0.81 11.07 -30.32
N LYS A 16 -1.06 10.53 -31.53
CA LYS A 16 -0.22 10.72 -32.72
C LYS A 16 -0.76 11.79 -33.67
N THR A 17 -2.08 11.82 -33.86
CA THR A 17 -2.72 12.70 -34.85
C THR A 17 -3.44 13.89 -34.24
N GLY A 18 -3.70 13.88 -32.94
CA GLY A 18 -4.50 14.91 -32.25
C GLY A 18 -6.01 14.82 -32.50
N ALA A 19 -6.47 13.94 -33.39
CA ALA A 19 -7.88 13.74 -33.68
C ALA A 19 -8.65 13.36 -32.40
N VAL A 20 -9.86 13.93 -32.25
CA VAL A 20 -10.72 13.72 -31.09
C VAL A 20 -11.95 12.94 -31.52
N GLN A 21 -12.35 11.97 -30.71
CA GLN A 21 -13.58 11.20 -30.90
C GLN A 21 -14.32 11.04 -29.58
N GLU A 22 -15.65 10.89 -29.65
CA GLU A 22 -16.49 10.58 -28.51
C GLU A 22 -16.91 9.11 -28.55
N VAL A 23 -16.79 8.44 -27.41
CA VAL A 23 -17.20 7.06 -27.22
C VAL A 23 -18.29 7.03 -26.17
N LYS A 24 -19.49 6.55 -26.54
CA LYS A 24 -20.58 6.34 -25.59
C LYS A 24 -20.27 5.13 -24.70
N THR A 25 -20.40 5.29 -23.39
CA THR A 25 -20.20 4.23 -22.40
C THR A 25 -20.88 4.62 -21.09
N ASP A 26 -21.33 3.63 -20.33
CA ASP A 26 -21.94 3.82 -19.01
C ASP A 26 -20.91 3.70 -17.86
N GLY A 27 -19.66 3.33 -18.17
CA GLY A 27 -18.60 3.11 -17.19
C GLY A 27 -17.20 3.43 -17.72
N PHE A 28 -16.34 3.89 -16.80
CA PHE A 28 -14.92 4.15 -17.05
C PHE A 28 -14.10 3.70 -15.84
N PHE A 29 -13.13 2.81 -16.06
CA PHE A 29 -12.25 2.26 -15.04
C PHE A 29 -10.80 2.63 -15.36
N VAL A 30 -10.12 3.28 -14.41
CA VAL A 30 -8.70 3.64 -14.54
C VAL A 30 -7.85 2.50 -13.99
N ALA A 31 -7.05 1.88 -14.85
CA ALA A 31 -6.18 0.75 -14.49
C ALA A 31 -4.72 1.01 -14.88
N ILE A 32 -4.17 2.15 -14.47
CA ILE A 32 -2.79 2.58 -14.81
C ILE A 32 -1.74 2.15 -13.77
N GLY A 33 -2.12 1.33 -12.79
CA GLY A 33 -1.29 0.97 -11.65
C GLY A 33 -1.57 1.81 -10.41
N HIS A 34 -0.75 1.61 -9.38
CA HIS A 34 -0.87 2.27 -8.08
C HIS A 34 0.47 2.89 -7.69
N SER A 35 0.43 4.03 -7.01
CA SER A 35 1.59 4.63 -6.37
C SER A 35 1.46 4.44 -4.86
N PRO A 36 2.23 3.56 -4.22
CA PRO A 36 2.18 3.39 -2.77
C PRO A 36 2.69 4.67 -2.07
N ASN A 37 2.14 4.99 -0.90
CA ASN A 37 2.50 6.18 -0.12
C ASN A 37 3.81 5.97 0.66
N THR A 38 4.91 5.73 -0.05
CA THR A 38 6.20 5.30 0.54
C THR A 38 7.32 6.33 0.43
N GLU A 39 7.04 7.52 -0.11
CA GLU A 39 8.04 8.58 -0.33
C GLU A 39 8.86 8.91 0.93
N LEU A 40 8.23 8.90 2.11
CA LEU A 40 8.88 9.19 3.39
C LEU A 40 10.02 8.19 3.75
N PHE A 41 9.96 6.98 3.19
CA PHE A 41 10.80 5.84 3.54
C PHE A 41 11.89 5.54 2.49
N LYS A 42 11.92 6.27 1.37
CA LYS A 42 12.95 6.11 0.34
C LYS A 42 14.36 6.23 0.93
N GLY A 43 15.19 5.24 0.63
CA GLY A 43 16.57 5.14 1.14
C GLY A 43 16.69 4.79 2.63
N LYS A 44 15.57 4.52 3.32
CA LYS A 44 15.54 4.14 4.74
C LYS A 44 15.06 2.71 4.94
N LEU A 45 14.01 2.33 4.22
CA LEU A 45 13.48 0.97 4.18
C LEU A 45 13.75 0.35 2.81
N GLU A 46 13.90 -0.98 2.78
CA GLU A 46 13.98 -1.73 1.53
C GLU A 46 12.66 -1.65 0.78
N MET A 47 12.77 -1.42 -0.53
CA MET A 47 11.65 -1.23 -1.43
C MET A 47 11.88 -2.04 -2.70
N ASP A 48 10.80 -2.52 -3.31
CA ASP A 48 10.88 -3.14 -4.62
C ASP A 48 11.00 -2.09 -5.74
N GLY A 49 11.17 -2.56 -6.99
CA GLY A 49 11.28 -1.68 -8.16
C GLY A 49 10.03 -0.86 -8.48
N GLU A 50 8.89 -1.15 -7.85
CA GLU A 50 7.62 -0.44 -8.00
C GLU A 50 7.33 0.50 -6.82
N GLY A 51 8.23 0.54 -5.84
CA GLY A 51 8.15 1.43 -4.68
C GLY A 51 7.34 0.88 -3.49
N TYR A 52 6.99 -0.40 -3.47
CA TYR A 52 6.36 -1.05 -2.32
C TYR A 52 7.40 -1.39 -1.26
N LEU A 53 7.03 -1.33 0.02
CA LEU A 53 7.92 -1.73 1.12
C LEU A 53 8.10 -3.26 1.10
N ILE A 54 9.33 -3.72 1.25
CA ILE A 54 9.64 -5.15 1.36
C ILE A 54 9.50 -5.58 2.83
N THR A 55 8.70 -6.62 3.06
CA THR A 55 8.55 -7.29 4.34
C THR A 55 9.09 -8.72 4.27
N ARG A 56 9.42 -9.29 5.44
CA ARG A 56 9.86 -10.68 5.54
C ARG A 56 8.71 -11.65 5.19
N PRO A 57 9.03 -12.85 4.67
CA PRO A 57 8.02 -13.88 4.39
C PRO A 57 7.17 -14.17 5.64
N ASP A 58 5.86 -14.27 5.44
CA ASP A 58 4.86 -14.56 6.49
C ASP A 58 4.90 -13.59 7.70
N SER A 59 5.34 -12.36 7.48
CA SER A 59 5.53 -11.33 8.51
C SER A 59 5.28 -9.92 7.96
N THR A 60 5.18 -8.94 8.86
CA THR A 60 5.10 -7.51 8.52
C THR A 60 6.41 -6.77 8.82
N ALA A 61 7.39 -7.47 9.38
CA ALA A 61 8.69 -6.89 9.71
C ALA A 61 9.45 -6.46 8.45
N THR A 62 10.02 -5.26 8.50
CA THR A 62 10.88 -4.71 7.44
C THR A 62 12.34 -5.14 7.63
N ASN A 63 13.25 -4.54 6.86
CA ASN A 63 14.70 -4.68 7.04
C ASN A 63 15.23 -4.01 8.31
N ILE A 64 14.48 -3.08 8.92
CA ILE A 64 14.85 -2.39 10.16
C ILE A 64 14.08 -3.00 11.35
N GLU A 65 14.81 -3.42 12.38
CA GLU A 65 14.22 -3.97 13.61
C GLU A 65 13.30 -2.93 14.28
N GLY A 66 12.10 -3.37 14.70
CA GLY A 66 11.09 -2.50 15.31
C GLY A 66 10.25 -1.68 14.33
N VAL A 67 10.50 -1.81 13.01
CA VAL A 67 9.69 -1.16 11.96
C VAL A 67 8.92 -2.20 11.16
N TYR A 68 7.60 -1.98 11.06
CA TYR A 68 6.64 -2.89 10.44
C TYR A 68 5.84 -2.17 9.36
N ALA A 69 5.42 -2.90 8.32
CA ALA A 69 4.60 -2.39 7.22
C ALA A 69 3.37 -3.30 7.01
N ALA A 70 2.19 -2.70 6.88
CA ALA A 70 0.93 -3.43 6.72
C ALA A 70 0.02 -2.78 5.68
N GLY A 71 -0.84 -3.58 5.06
CA GLY A 71 -1.75 -3.16 4.00
C GLY A 71 -1.06 -2.92 2.65
N ASP A 72 -1.74 -2.15 1.80
CA ASP A 72 -1.35 -1.91 0.41
C ASP A 72 0.04 -1.28 0.24
N VAL A 73 0.64 -0.73 1.29
CA VAL A 73 2.02 -0.19 1.23
C VAL A 73 3.06 -1.28 0.96
N GLN A 74 2.74 -2.54 1.31
CA GLN A 74 3.57 -3.73 1.07
C GLN A 74 2.85 -4.82 0.26
N ASP A 75 1.53 -4.70 0.04
CA ASP A 75 0.73 -5.63 -0.77
C ASP A 75 0.36 -5.03 -2.13
N LYS A 76 1.08 -5.44 -3.18
CA LYS A 76 0.74 -5.09 -4.56
C LYS A 76 -0.14 -6.12 -5.28
N ILE A 77 -0.45 -7.24 -4.64
CA ILE A 77 -1.11 -8.40 -5.25
C ILE A 77 -2.61 -8.39 -4.97
N PHE A 78 -3.03 -8.29 -3.71
CA PHE A 78 -4.44 -8.42 -3.34
C PHE A 78 -5.15 -7.07 -3.27
N ARG A 79 -4.56 -6.09 -2.58
CA ARG A 79 -5.11 -4.72 -2.43
C ARG A 79 -6.59 -4.72 -2.01
N GLN A 80 -6.91 -5.55 -1.03
CA GLN A 80 -8.26 -5.68 -0.48
C GLN A 80 -8.30 -5.16 0.95
N ALA A 81 -9.41 -4.51 1.32
CA ALA A 81 -9.60 -4.02 2.67
C ALA A 81 -9.42 -5.13 3.73
N VAL A 82 -9.86 -6.36 3.43
CA VAL A 82 -9.73 -7.50 4.35
C VAL A 82 -8.28 -8.00 4.48
N THR A 83 -7.50 -8.02 3.41
CA THR A 83 -6.08 -8.42 3.47
C THR A 83 -5.26 -7.34 4.20
N ALA A 84 -5.59 -6.06 3.96
CA ALA A 84 -5.00 -4.95 4.69
C ALA A 84 -5.33 -5.00 6.19
N ALA A 85 -6.57 -5.30 6.56
CA ALA A 85 -6.94 -5.49 7.97
C ALA A 85 -6.19 -6.66 8.62
N GLY A 86 -6.06 -7.79 7.91
CA GLY A 86 -5.31 -8.96 8.39
C GLY A 86 -3.84 -8.65 8.66
N THR A 87 -3.15 -8.01 7.70
CA THR A 87 -1.75 -7.60 7.89
C THR A 87 -1.60 -6.50 8.94
N GLY A 88 -2.60 -5.63 9.11
CA GLY A 88 -2.64 -4.67 10.23
C GLY A 88 -2.64 -5.35 11.59
N CYS A 89 -3.41 -6.43 11.75
CA CYS A 89 -3.41 -7.27 12.96
C CYS A 89 -2.03 -7.91 13.19
N MET A 90 -1.42 -8.47 12.13
CA MET A 90 -0.07 -9.06 12.22
C MET A 90 0.96 -8.03 12.71
N ALA A 91 0.98 -6.83 12.12
CA ALA A 91 1.91 -5.77 12.50
C ALA A 91 1.72 -5.32 13.95
N ALA A 92 0.47 -5.20 14.41
CA ALA A 92 0.20 -4.85 15.81
C ALA A 92 0.76 -5.90 16.77
N LEU A 93 0.55 -7.19 16.49
CA LEU A 93 1.04 -8.29 17.34
C LEU A 93 2.56 -8.44 17.29
N GLU A 94 3.19 -8.22 16.15
CA GLU A 94 4.66 -8.26 16.03
C GLU A 94 5.31 -7.07 16.75
N ALA A 95 4.74 -5.87 16.61
CA ALA A 95 5.20 -4.68 17.32
C ALA A 95 5.04 -4.82 18.84
N GLU A 96 3.91 -5.36 19.31
CA GLU A 96 3.67 -5.63 20.73
C GLU A 96 4.72 -6.58 21.31
N LYS A 97 4.95 -7.73 20.66
CA LYS A 97 5.99 -8.69 21.07
C LYS A 97 7.37 -8.06 21.10
N TRP A 98 7.70 -7.23 20.12
CA TRP A 98 8.99 -6.56 20.06
C TRP A 98 9.16 -5.58 21.23
N LEU A 99 8.16 -4.75 21.52
CA LEU A 99 8.17 -3.83 22.65
C LEU A 99 8.30 -4.57 23.99
N ALA A 100 7.57 -5.67 24.17
CA ALA A 100 7.68 -6.50 25.37
C ALA A 100 9.11 -7.05 25.54
N ALA A 101 9.72 -7.53 24.45
CA ALA A 101 11.10 -8.01 24.47
C ALA A 101 12.13 -6.91 24.77
N GLN A 102 11.89 -5.66 24.35
CA GLN A 102 12.73 -4.52 24.74
C GLN A 102 12.60 -4.23 26.24
N GLY A 103 11.39 -4.23 26.79
CA GLY A 103 11.15 -4.01 28.22
C GLY A 103 11.94 -4.99 29.11
N THR A 104 12.01 -6.26 28.71
CA THR A 104 12.82 -7.28 29.40
C THR A 104 14.32 -7.01 29.26
N ARG A 105 14.80 -6.70 28.04
CA ARG A 105 16.22 -6.37 27.79
C ARG A 105 16.70 -5.18 28.63
N HIS A 106 15.88 -4.13 28.76
CA HIS A 106 16.21 -2.97 29.59
C HIS A 106 16.26 -3.31 31.09
N ALA A 107 15.40 -4.20 31.58
CA ALA A 107 15.42 -4.64 32.97
C ALA A 107 16.63 -5.53 33.30
N GLU A 108 17.09 -6.33 32.35
CA GLU A 108 18.30 -7.16 32.50
C GLU A 108 19.59 -6.33 32.41
N ALA A 109 19.66 -5.36 31.50
CA ALA A 109 20.82 -4.48 31.34
C ALA A 109 21.00 -3.47 32.49
N ALA A 110 19.95 -3.24 33.30
CA ALA A 110 19.98 -2.36 34.47
C ALA A 110 20.37 -3.07 35.79
N LYS A 111 20.55 -4.39 35.76
CA LYS A 111 21.12 -5.18 36.87
C LYS A 111 22.64 -5.29 36.75
#